data_AF-A0A428KSM2-F1
#
_entry.id   AF-A0A428KSM2-F1
#
_cell.length_a   1.000
_cell.length_b   1.000
_cell.length_c   1.000
_cell.angle_alpha   90.00
_cell.angle_beta   90.00
_cell.angle_gamma   90.00
#
_symmetry.space_group_name_H-M   'P 1'
#
loop_
_entity.id
_entity.type
_entity.pdbx_description
1 polymer ?
#
loop_
_entity_poly.entity_id
_entity_poly.type
_entity_poly.pdbx_seq_one_letter_code
_entity_poly.pdbx_strand_id
1 'polypeptide(L)'
;MSSYLPVSAIPSVLALALTAGLAAPAWGQKTAAKPATTKPAPTKTGAPRVYEPYEVQLLPEYAEGQYKLQQYLKTQVQLPAAVRDNRLRGIVQVAATVQPDGRLTNVFVARGLSAECNAEALRLVKAMPRWRPGRHGDEVVPVRTLLAVSFEPPRPAATVQGSDDLMGLRPAAGEEVVTDKVYMYVEQMPVFPGGQTGLIDYIQATLRYPAEAAKQQVEGRVFVKFVVDTDGRVTKPEIQKGLGAGCDEEALRVIKALPRFEPGKQNGRQVQVYYTVPITFSLQTTPGAPGVAIPPAPILPKPEEKVYTYVEQMPRLVGTTEATIASALQAAVVLPAEVVKGDKEGRVYVSFVIGLDGKAEDAKIVRSLCPACDAAALTAVSKLPRLEPGRQNGQTVRVQLTQALQFFSPNHVFEPREAVTQATFNGGGVALRQYFTEKLKEPKVLAQENLRGAVEVRFVVQADGKIGAAEVTRPLCRSCDEEALRLVRAMPTWAPARDAAGQPIAVRQQVLIPMPAPELPRKAGINN
;
A
#
# COMPACT_ATOMS: atom_id res chain seq x y z
N MET A 1 16.84 -76.61 -27.73
CA MET A 1 16.21 -77.91 -28.08
C MET A 1 15.23 -78.21 -26.94
N SER A 2 13.92 -77.99 -27.12
CA SER A 2 12.93 -79.01 -27.54
C SER A 2 13.07 -80.29 -26.69
N SER A 3 12.08 -80.82 -25.95
CA SER A 3 10.64 -80.87 -26.19
C SER A 3 9.93 -81.56 -25.00
N TYR A 4 8.69 -81.14 -24.71
CA TYR A 4 7.46 -81.91 -24.40
C TYR A 4 7.32 -82.96 -23.25
N LEU A 5 6.24 -82.71 -22.49
CA LEU A 5 5.37 -83.41 -21.49
C LEU A 5 4.97 -84.89 -21.79
N PRO A 6 4.34 -85.71 -20.86
CA PRO A 6 3.01 -85.47 -20.22
C PRO A 6 2.54 -86.17 -18.88
N VAL A 7 1.53 -85.54 -18.22
CA VAL A 7 0.20 -86.01 -17.65
C VAL A 7 0.01 -86.86 -16.34
N SER A 8 -0.87 -86.32 -15.42
CA SER A 8 -1.91 -86.93 -14.50
C SER A 8 -1.49 -87.73 -13.23
N ALA A 9 -2.16 -87.76 -12.05
CA ALA A 9 -3.29 -87.07 -11.37
C ALA A 9 -3.38 -87.52 -9.87
N ILE A 10 -4.31 -86.89 -9.12
CA ILE A 10 -4.60 -86.82 -7.65
C ILE A 10 -5.29 -88.09 -7.07
N PRO A 11 -5.55 -88.27 -5.72
CA PRO A 11 -6.72 -87.63 -5.03
C PRO A 11 -6.63 -87.32 -3.48
N SER A 12 -7.44 -86.33 -3.04
CA SER A 12 -8.34 -86.23 -1.85
C SER A 12 -7.85 -86.29 -0.37
N VAL A 13 -8.50 -85.77 0.72
CA VAL A 13 -9.66 -84.89 1.07
C VAL A 13 -9.73 -84.73 2.63
N LEU A 14 -10.42 -83.67 3.13
CA LEU A 14 -11.20 -83.50 4.39
C LEU A 14 -10.68 -82.63 5.58
N ALA A 15 -11.66 -82.04 6.30
CA ALA A 15 -11.67 -80.81 7.10
C ALA A 15 -12.53 -80.94 8.40
N LEU A 16 -12.75 -79.81 9.12
CA LEU A 16 -13.65 -79.45 10.27
C LEU A 16 -13.05 -79.51 11.72
N ALA A 17 -13.45 -78.72 12.75
CA ALA A 17 -14.18 -77.44 12.94
C ALA A 17 -14.27 -77.05 14.46
N LEU A 18 -14.40 -75.72 14.76
CA LEU A 18 -15.15 -74.96 15.83
C LEU A 18 -15.03 -75.32 17.35
N THR A 19 -14.89 -74.39 18.34
CA THR A 19 -15.82 -73.30 18.81
C THR A 19 -15.22 -72.37 19.94
N ALA A 20 -15.70 -71.10 19.99
CA ALA A 20 -15.90 -70.07 21.08
C ALA A 20 -14.98 -69.95 22.33
N GLY A 21 -14.69 -68.81 23.01
CA GLY A 21 -15.01 -67.37 22.95
C GLY A 21 -14.99 -66.74 24.37
N LEU A 22 -14.30 -65.58 24.62
CA LEU A 22 -14.67 -64.45 25.54
C LEU A 22 -13.53 -63.40 25.80
N ALA A 23 -13.82 -62.16 25.36
CA ALA A 23 -13.52 -60.79 25.82
C ALA A 23 -12.30 -60.35 26.70
N ALA A 24 -11.49 -59.42 26.12
CA ALA A 24 -11.16 -58.02 26.53
C ALA A 24 -10.45 -57.69 27.89
N PRO A 25 -9.58 -56.64 27.99
CA PRO A 25 -9.70 -55.32 27.31
C PRO A 25 -8.48 -54.73 26.56
N ALA A 26 -8.85 -53.76 25.72
CA ALA A 26 -8.11 -52.77 24.90
C ALA A 26 -7.24 -51.80 25.72
N TRP A 27 -6.34 -50.93 25.22
CA TRP A 27 -5.65 -50.56 23.96
C TRP A 27 -4.59 -49.52 24.42
N GLY A 28 -3.48 -49.21 23.75
CA GLY A 28 -3.04 -49.50 22.40
C GLY A 28 -1.56 -49.14 22.25
N GLN A 29 -0.89 -49.85 21.34
CA GLN A 29 0.52 -49.70 21.04
C GLN A 29 0.73 -48.95 19.72
N LYS A 30 1.80 -48.14 19.73
CA LYS A 30 2.45 -47.51 18.58
C LYS A 30 2.72 -48.49 17.44
N THR A 31 2.50 -48.09 16.19
CA THR A 31 3.24 -48.67 15.05
C THR A 31 3.53 -47.64 13.95
N ALA A 32 4.84 -47.45 13.75
CA ALA A 32 5.62 -47.20 12.54
C ALA A 32 4.96 -46.57 11.28
N ALA A 33 5.60 -45.49 10.83
CA ALA A 33 5.33 -44.76 9.60
C ALA A 33 5.70 -45.55 8.32
N LYS A 34 4.84 -45.42 7.30
CA LYS A 34 5.03 -45.90 5.91
C LYS A 34 5.65 -44.75 5.07
N PRO A 35 6.49 -45.02 4.05
CA PRO A 35 7.18 -43.98 3.32
C PRO A 35 6.24 -43.26 2.36
N ALA A 36 6.26 -41.92 2.42
CA ALA A 36 5.49 -41.07 1.52
C ALA A 36 6.07 -41.14 0.10
N THR A 37 5.24 -41.60 -0.85
CA THR A 37 5.47 -41.41 -2.28
C THR A 37 5.38 -39.91 -2.59
N THR A 38 6.53 -39.25 -2.67
CA THR A 38 6.67 -37.90 -3.23
C THR A 38 6.37 -37.95 -4.73
N LYS A 39 5.18 -37.50 -5.10
CA LYS A 39 4.90 -37.07 -6.48
C LYS A 39 5.87 -35.92 -6.80
N PRO A 40 6.66 -35.98 -7.89
CA PRO A 40 7.54 -34.88 -8.25
C PRO A 40 6.67 -33.63 -8.49
N ALA A 41 7.05 -32.52 -7.85
CA ALA A 41 6.45 -31.23 -8.08
C ALA A 41 6.51 -30.92 -9.59
N PRO A 42 5.43 -30.41 -10.20
CA PRO A 42 5.49 -29.99 -11.59
C PRO A 42 6.52 -28.87 -11.71
N THR A 43 7.61 -29.16 -12.42
CA THR A 43 8.60 -28.19 -12.86
C THR A 43 7.87 -27.17 -13.73
N LYS A 44 7.49 -26.02 -13.15
CA LYS A 44 7.06 -24.85 -13.91
C LYS A 44 8.31 -24.22 -14.53
N THR A 45 8.76 -24.79 -15.63
CA THR A 45 9.73 -24.17 -16.52
C THR A 45 8.97 -23.12 -17.34
N GLY A 46 8.88 -21.91 -16.81
CA GLY A 46 8.34 -20.73 -17.49
C GLY A 46 8.92 -19.50 -16.81
N ALA A 47 9.43 -18.54 -17.57
CA ALA A 47 9.99 -17.31 -17.02
C ALA A 47 8.99 -16.67 -16.04
N PRO A 48 9.44 -16.19 -14.86
CA PRO A 48 8.56 -15.63 -13.86
C PRO A 48 7.73 -14.49 -14.46
N ARG A 49 6.40 -14.60 -14.34
CA ARG A 49 5.45 -13.60 -14.86
C ARG A 49 5.77 -12.23 -14.26
N VAL A 50 6.05 -11.24 -15.11
CA VAL A 50 6.20 -9.85 -14.71
C VAL A 50 4.81 -9.20 -14.67
N TYR A 51 4.50 -8.57 -13.55
CA TYR A 51 3.21 -7.91 -13.30
C TYR A 51 3.30 -6.43 -13.72
N GLU A 52 2.19 -5.88 -14.21
CA GLU A 52 2.09 -4.44 -14.41
C GLU A 52 1.70 -3.72 -13.10
N PRO A 53 1.98 -2.42 -12.94
CA PRO A 53 1.65 -1.66 -11.73
C PRO A 53 0.19 -1.76 -11.27
N TYR A 54 -0.75 -1.84 -12.21
CA TYR A 54 -2.19 -1.93 -11.90
C TYR A 54 -2.65 -3.35 -11.53
N GLU A 55 -1.80 -4.36 -11.71
CA GLU A 55 -2.12 -5.75 -11.36
C GLU A 55 -1.70 -6.09 -9.92
N VAL A 56 -1.11 -5.17 -9.16
CA VAL A 56 -0.57 -5.42 -7.82
C VAL A 56 -1.22 -4.54 -6.76
N GLN A 57 -1.45 -5.08 -5.57
CA GLN A 57 -2.04 -4.33 -4.45
C GLN A 57 -1.01 -3.42 -3.78
N LEU A 58 0.27 -3.80 -3.78
CA LEU A 58 1.36 -2.96 -3.30
C LEU A 58 2.36 -2.72 -4.43
N LEU A 59 2.54 -1.45 -4.80
CA LEU A 59 3.51 -1.05 -5.80
C LEU A 59 4.95 -1.15 -5.26
N PRO A 60 5.94 -1.43 -6.12
CA PRO A 60 7.33 -1.25 -5.76
C PRO A 60 7.62 0.21 -5.42
N GLU A 61 8.42 0.42 -4.38
CA GLU A 61 8.80 1.76 -3.93
C GLU A 61 10.31 1.87 -3.78
N TYR A 62 10.86 3.04 -4.11
CA TYR A 62 12.25 3.35 -3.77
C TYR A 62 12.42 3.21 -2.25
N ALA A 63 13.49 2.55 -1.79
CA ALA A 63 13.58 2.12 -0.40
C ALA A 63 13.55 3.26 0.63
N GLU A 64 13.97 4.47 0.23
CA GLU A 64 13.96 5.70 1.02
C GLU A 64 12.76 6.61 0.72
N GLY A 65 11.79 6.14 -0.08
CA GLY A 65 10.58 6.86 -0.45
C GLY A 65 10.71 7.74 -1.70
N GLN A 66 9.56 8.14 -2.24
CA GLN A 66 9.45 8.88 -3.51
C GLN A 66 10.19 10.23 -3.53
N TYR A 67 10.19 10.97 -2.41
CA TYR A 67 10.91 12.25 -2.32
C TYR A 67 12.42 12.06 -2.48
N LYS A 68 12.99 11.03 -1.84
CA LYS A 68 14.43 10.72 -1.94
C LYS A 68 14.81 10.23 -3.33
N LEU A 69 13.94 9.49 -4.01
CA LEU A 69 14.12 9.12 -5.41
C LEU A 69 14.25 10.36 -6.31
N GLN A 70 13.37 11.35 -6.14
CA GLN A 70 13.43 12.60 -6.91
C GLN A 70 14.73 13.37 -6.64
N GLN A 71 15.17 13.43 -5.38
CA GLN A 71 16.45 14.06 -5.01
C GLN A 71 17.65 13.31 -5.60
N TYR A 72 17.65 11.97 -5.57
CA TYR A 72 18.69 11.16 -6.18
C TYR A 72 18.80 11.44 -7.69
N LEU A 73 17.68 11.38 -8.40
CA LEU A 73 17.64 11.65 -9.84
C LEU A 73 18.12 13.06 -10.17
N LYS A 74 17.72 14.05 -9.39
CA LYS A 74 18.11 15.45 -9.61
C LYS A 74 19.57 15.75 -9.28
N THR A 75 20.13 15.12 -8.26
CA THR A 75 21.50 15.40 -7.79
C THR A 75 22.56 14.59 -8.53
N GLN A 76 22.22 13.37 -8.95
CA GLN A 76 23.17 12.45 -9.57
C GLN A 76 23.19 12.55 -11.10
N VAL A 77 22.19 13.24 -11.71
CA VAL A 77 22.12 13.40 -13.16
C VAL A 77 23.27 14.25 -13.69
N GLN A 78 24.01 13.68 -14.63
CA GLN A 78 25.05 14.39 -15.36
C GLN A 78 24.44 15.00 -16.62
N LEU A 79 24.22 16.31 -16.59
CA LEU A 79 23.57 17.01 -17.69
C LEU A 79 24.47 17.02 -18.94
N PRO A 80 24.01 16.49 -20.10
CA PRO A 80 24.71 16.65 -21.36
C PRO A 80 24.90 18.13 -21.73
N ALA A 81 25.93 18.45 -22.53
CA ALA A 81 26.23 19.84 -22.91
C ALA A 81 25.02 20.53 -23.56
N ALA A 82 24.29 19.82 -24.43
CA ALA A 82 23.06 20.33 -25.04
C ALA A 82 21.99 20.76 -24.02
N VAL A 83 21.92 20.10 -22.85
CA VAL A 83 20.99 20.46 -21.78
C VAL A 83 21.51 21.63 -20.95
N ARG A 84 22.82 21.64 -20.64
CA ARG A 84 23.47 22.75 -19.93
C ARG A 84 23.40 24.07 -20.69
N ASP A 85 23.55 24.02 -22.01
CA ASP A 85 23.49 25.17 -22.91
C ASP A 85 22.03 25.59 -23.21
N ASN A 86 21.04 25.01 -22.53
CA ASN A 86 19.61 25.25 -22.73
C ASN A 86 19.12 24.97 -24.17
N ARG A 87 19.84 24.14 -24.93
CA ARG A 87 19.48 23.73 -26.30
C ARG A 87 18.56 22.51 -26.33
N LEU A 88 18.49 21.76 -25.24
CA LEU A 88 17.69 20.55 -25.11
C LEU A 88 17.12 20.44 -23.70
N ARG A 89 15.82 20.19 -23.56
CA ARG A 89 15.18 19.93 -22.27
C ARG A 89 14.07 18.91 -22.43
N GLY A 90 13.84 18.11 -21.40
CA GLY A 90 12.78 17.11 -21.46
C GLY A 90 12.97 15.97 -20.46
N ILE A 91 12.15 14.93 -20.62
CA ILE A 91 12.12 13.79 -19.72
C ILE A 91 12.45 12.54 -20.53
N VAL A 92 13.37 11.72 -20.02
CA VAL A 92 13.60 10.37 -20.51
C VAL A 92 12.82 9.40 -19.63
N GLN A 93 12.00 8.55 -20.24
CA GLN A 93 11.30 7.49 -19.54
C GLN A 93 12.08 6.18 -19.67
N VAL A 94 12.44 5.62 -18.53
CA VAL A 94 13.16 4.35 -18.43
C VAL A 94 12.22 3.31 -17.84
N ALA A 95 11.95 2.25 -18.59
CA ALA A 95 11.24 1.08 -18.08
C ALA A 95 12.25 0.15 -17.39
N ALA A 96 11.88 -0.37 -16.23
CA ALA A 96 12.64 -1.36 -15.49
C ALA A 96 11.68 -2.37 -14.84
N THR A 97 12.15 -3.56 -14.55
CA THR A 97 11.42 -4.56 -13.77
C THR A 97 12.05 -4.65 -12.39
N VAL A 98 11.28 -4.29 -11.35
CA VAL A 98 11.67 -4.49 -9.96
C VAL A 98 11.44 -5.95 -9.62
N GLN A 99 12.50 -6.69 -9.34
CA GLN A 99 12.44 -8.10 -8.96
C GLN A 99 12.04 -8.27 -7.49
N PRO A 100 11.63 -9.49 -7.05
CA PRO A 100 11.33 -9.76 -5.65
C PRO A 100 12.48 -9.48 -4.67
N ASP A 101 13.74 -9.52 -5.14
CA ASP A 101 14.93 -9.14 -4.36
C ASP A 101 15.20 -7.62 -4.35
N GLY A 102 14.32 -6.83 -4.96
CA GLY A 102 14.41 -5.38 -5.08
C GLY A 102 15.35 -4.88 -6.17
N ARG A 103 15.99 -5.77 -6.96
CA ARG A 103 16.88 -5.33 -8.04
C ARG A 103 16.10 -4.88 -9.28
N LEU A 104 16.63 -3.87 -9.97
CA LEU A 104 16.14 -3.45 -11.28
C LEU A 104 16.77 -4.32 -12.38
N THR A 105 15.92 -4.96 -13.16
CA THR A 105 16.29 -5.79 -14.31
C THR A 105 15.52 -5.33 -15.55
N ASN A 106 15.89 -5.78 -16.76
CA ASN A 106 15.24 -5.36 -18.01
C ASN A 106 15.11 -3.83 -18.12
N VAL A 107 16.22 -3.13 -17.84
CA VAL A 107 16.25 -1.65 -17.85
C VAL A 107 16.48 -1.16 -19.28
N PHE A 108 15.49 -0.49 -19.87
CA PHE A 108 15.58 0.07 -21.21
C PHE A 108 14.86 1.42 -21.32
N VAL A 109 15.21 2.21 -22.32
CA VAL A 109 14.54 3.49 -22.58
C VAL A 109 13.20 3.20 -23.27
N ALA A 110 12.11 3.48 -22.55
CA ALA A 110 10.76 3.38 -23.09
C ALA A 110 10.40 4.60 -23.95
N ARG A 111 10.89 5.78 -23.56
CA ARG A 111 10.78 7.01 -24.34
C ARG A 111 12.04 7.86 -24.15
N GLY A 112 12.75 8.07 -25.26
CA GLY A 112 14.01 8.81 -25.25
C GLY A 112 13.87 10.30 -25.53
N LEU A 113 14.94 11.05 -25.25
CA LEU A 113 15.10 12.47 -25.57
C LEU A 113 16.22 12.70 -26.60
N SER A 114 17.46 12.39 -26.24
CA SER A 114 18.62 12.33 -27.15
C SER A 114 19.49 11.13 -26.79
N ALA A 115 20.40 10.72 -27.66
CA ALA A 115 21.30 9.60 -27.38
C ALA A 115 22.07 9.80 -26.05
N GLU A 116 22.54 11.03 -25.79
CA GLU A 116 23.28 11.37 -24.56
C GLU A 116 22.37 11.36 -23.32
N CYS A 117 21.17 11.94 -23.42
CA CYS A 117 20.21 11.94 -22.31
C CYS A 117 19.72 10.52 -22.00
N ASN A 118 19.52 9.69 -23.03
CA ASN A 118 19.12 8.30 -22.92
C ASN A 118 20.18 7.45 -22.23
N ALA A 119 21.44 7.63 -22.61
CA ALA A 119 22.57 6.95 -21.99
C ALA A 119 22.70 7.31 -20.51
N GLU A 120 22.56 8.61 -20.18
CA GLU A 120 22.63 9.06 -18.78
C GLU A 120 21.46 8.54 -17.95
N ALA A 121 20.24 8.59 -18.47
CA ALA A 121 19.07 8.06 -17.78
C ALA A 121 19.20 6.56 -17.49
N LEU A 122 19.73 5.79 -18.45
CA LEU A 122 20.02 4.37 -18.25
C LEU A 122 21.11 4.16 -17.19
N ARG A 123 22.18 4.96 -17.19
CA ARG A 123 23.25 4.88 -16.19
C ARG A 123 22.70 5.10 -14.78
N LEU A 124 21.90 6.15 -14.59
CA LEU A 124 21.29 6.48 -13.29
C LEU A 124 20.39 5.38 -12.77
N VAL A 125 19.50 4.86 -13.62
CA VAL A 125 18.52 3.83 -13.24
C VAL A 125 19.22 2.50 -12.96
N LYS A 126 20.22 2.11 -13.75
CA LYS A 126 21.00 0.88 -13.50
C LYS A 126 21.82 0.93 -12.22
N ALA A 127 22.23 2.13 -11.79
CA ALA A 127 23.01 2.33 -10.58
C ALA A 127 22.15 2.47 -9.30
N MET A 128 20.82 2.43 -9.40
CA MET A 128 19.96 2.61 -8.23
C MET A 128 20.12 1.49 -7.19
N PRO A 129 20.02 1.83 -5.89
CA PRO A 129 19.98 0.84 -4.82
C PRO A 129 18.72 -0.02 -4.91
N ARG A 130 18.68 -1.09 -4.13
CA ARG A 130 17.54 -2.02 -4.10
C ARG A 130 16.24 -1.31 -3.68
N TRP A 131 15.18 -1.61 -4.40
CA TRP A 131 13.83 -1.12 -4.14
C TRP A 131 13.09 -2.04 -3.16
N ARG A 132 12.07 -1.49 -2.50
CA ARG A 132 11.05 -2.31 -1.84
C ARG A 132 10.20 -2.96 -2.94
N PRO A 133 10.08 -4.29 -2.97
CA PRO A 133 9.41 -4.98 -4.06
C PRO A 133 7.89 -4.84 -3.97
N GLY A 134 7.22 -5.01 -5.12
CA GLY A 134 5.76 -5.02 -5.19
C GLY A 134 5.15 -6.33 -4.69
N ARG A 135 3.86 -6.30 -4.33
CA ARG A 135 3.12 -7.47 -3.85
C ARG A 135 1.79 -7.66 -4.57
N HIS A 136 1.54 -8.91 -4.93
CA HIS A 136 0.24 -9.38 -5.42
C HIS A 136 -0.33 -10.37 -4.40
N GLY A 137 -1.34 -9.95 -3.63
CA GLY A 137 -1.75 -10.65 -2.41
C GLY A 137 -0.60 -10.70 -1.39
N ASP A 138 -0.30 -11.89 -0.88
CA ASP A 138 0.80 -12.12 0.07
C ASP A 138 2.16 -12.36 -0.63
N GLU A 139 2.15 -12.59 -1.94
CA GLU A 139 3.34 -12.93 -2.71
C GLU A 139 4.10 -11.68 -3.17
N VAL A 140 5.43 -11.73 -3.04
CA VAL A 140 6.32 -10.72 -3.61
C VAL A 140 6.59 -11.08 -5.06
N VAL A 141 6.23 -10.19 -5.99
CA VAL A 141 6.25 -10.48 -7.42
C VAL A 141 7.11 -9.47 -8.18
N PRO A 142 7.69 -9.84 -9.34
CA PRO A 142 8.37 -8.89 -10.19
C PRO A 142 7.37 -7.95 -10.84
N VAL A 143 7.58 -6.64 -10.74
CA VAL A 143 6.66 -5.62 -11.26
C VAL A 143 7.39 -4.68 -12.21
N ARG A 144 6.77 -4.38 -13.36
CA ARG A 144 7.28 -3.39 -14.31
C ARG A 144 7.03 -1.98 -13.79
N THR A 145 8.04 -1.12 -13.83
CA THR A 145 7.99 0.25 -13.33
C THR A 145 8.56 1.19 -14.38
N LEU A 146 7.93 2.36 -14.52
CA LEU A 146 8.37 3.41 -15.43
C LEU A 146 8.93 4.59 -14.62
N LEU A 147 10.19 4.91 -14.84
CA LEU A 147 10.92 5.99 -14.16
C LEU A 147 11.09 7.17 -15.10
N ALA A 148 10.83 8.38 -14.60
CA ALA A 148 11.00 9.61 -15.34
C ALA A 148 12.28 10.33 -14.86
N VAL A 149 13.26 10.49 -15.73
CA VAL A 149 14.48 11.26 -15.47
C VAL A 149 14.36 12.60 -16.18
N SER A 150 14.35 13.71 -15.42
CA SER A 150 14.27 15.05 -15.98
C SER A 150 15.66 15.59 -16.36
N PHE A 151 15.76 16.17 -17.53
CA PHE A 151 16.92 16.87 -18.06
C PHE A 151 16.56 18.34 -18.23
N GLU A 152 16.90 19.14 -17.22
CA GLU A 152 16.64 20.57 -17.16
C GLU A 152 17.96 21.33 -17.00
N PRO A 153 18.14 22.49 -17.66
CA PRO A 153 19.29 23.34 -17.43
C PRO A 153 19.29 23.87 -15.98
N PRO A 154 20.47 24.06 -15.38
CA PRO A 154 20.56 24.71 -14.08
C PRO A 154 20.04 26.14 -14.19
N ARG A 155 19.05 26.49 -13.36
CA ARG A 155 18.55 27.87 -13.29
C ARG A 155 19.71 28.79 -12.86
N PRO A 156 19.95 29.93 -13.52
CA PRO A 156 20.88 30.92 -13.00
C PRO A 156 20.41 31.32 -11.60
N ALA A 157 21.32 31.31 -10.64
CA ALA A 157 21.04 31.80 -9.29
C ALA A 157 20.65 33.28 -9.44
N ALA A 158 19.41 33.61 -9.07
CA ALA A 158 19.01 35.00 -8.96
C ALA A 158 19.93 35.68 -7.94
N THR A 159 20.72 36.65 -8.39
CA THR A 159 21.53 37.49 -7.51
C THR A 159 20.56 38.28 -6.63
N VAL A 160 20.38 37.85 -5.38
CA VAL A 160 19.61 38.60 -4.40
C VAL A 160 20.46 39.78 -3.96
N GLN A 161 20.18 40.97 -4.50
CA GLN A 161 20.67 42.22 -3.96
C GLN A 161 19.56 42.86 -3.10
N GLY A 162 19.86 43.08 -1.82
CA GLY A 162 19.11 44.04 -1.00
C GLY A 162 17.89 43.49 -0.26
N SER A 163 17.75 43.92 0.99
CA SER A 163 16.86 43.41 2.02
C SER A 163 15.45 44.02 2.03
N ASP A 164 14.91 44.44 0.88
CA ASP A 164 13.57 45.08 0.81
C ASP A 164 12.46 44.18 0.20
N ASP A 165 12.78 42.96 -0.26
CA ASP A 165 11.82 42.06 -0.90
C ASP A 165 11.10 41.07 0.05
N LEU A 166 11.05 41.37 1.36
CA LEU A 166 10.32 40.55 2.34
C LEU A 166 8.79 40.67 2.27
N MET A 167 8.26 41.38 1.26
CA MET A 167 6.82 41.43 0.94
C MET A 167 6.47 40.92 -0.48
N GLY A 168 7.37 40.16 -1.10
CA GLY A 168 7.21 39.67 -2.48
C GLY A 168 6.82 38.20 -2.65
N LEU A 169 6.43 37.46 -1.60
CA LEU A 169 5.90 36.09 -1.73
C LEU A 169 4.46 36.10 -2.29
N ARG A 170 4.29 36.61 -3.51
CA ARG A 170 3.24 36.15 -4.39
C ARG A 170 3.78 34.94 -5.14
N PRO A 171 3.10 33.78 -5.14
CA PRO A 171 3.46 32.72 -6.07
C PRO A 171 3.36 33.30 -7.47
N ALA A 172 4.47 33.28 -8.21
CA ALA A 172 4.50 33.71 -9.59
C ALA A 172 3.45 32.91 -10.36
N ALA A 173 2.40 33.61 -10.77
CA ALA A 173 1.39 33.11 -11.67
C ALA A 173 2.06 32.77 -13.02
N GLY A 174 1.69 31.60 -13.55
CA GLY A 174 1.80 31.29 -14.98
C GLY A 174 3.16 30.80 -15.46
N GLU A 175 3.42 29.50 -15.33
CA GLU A 175 4.04 28.81 -16.47
C GLU A 175 2.99 28.79 -17.60
N GLU A 176 3.25 29.49 -18.69
CA GLU A 176 2.47 29.33 -19.91
C GLU A 176 2.56 27.87 -20.39
N VAL A 177 1.46 27.16 -20.21
CA VAL A 177 1.23 25.86 -20.83
C VAL A 177 1.11 26.10 -22.33
N VAL A 178 2.16 25.72 -23.07
CA VAL A 178 2.13 25.66 -24.54
C VAL A 178 1.01 24.69 -24.94
N THR A 179 0.01 25.20 -25.65
CA THR A 179 -1.29 24.55 -25.95
C THR A 179 -1.19 23.24 -26.76
N ASP A 180 -0.01 22.91 -27.28
CA ASP A 180 0.22 21.72 -28.13
C ASP A 180 0.93 20.55 -27.43
N LYS A 181 1.23 20.66 -26.12
CA LYS A 181 1.91 19.58 -25.40
C LYS A 181 0.91 18.52 -24.89
N VAL A 182 1.04 17.30 -25.39
CA VAL A 182 0.32 16.13 -24.85
C VAL A 182 1.13 15.49 -23.72
N TYR A 183 0.56 15.47 -22.53
CA TYR A 183 1.18 14.96 -21.31
C TYR A 183 0.98 13.44 -21.20
N MET A 184 1.89 12.73 -20.54
CA MET A 184 1.70 11.29 -20.24
C MET A 184 1.24 11.07 -18.80
N TYR A 185 1.70 11.93 -17.90
CA TYR A 185 1.32 11.96 -16.50
C TYR A 185 1.08 13.41 -16.13
N VAL A 186 0.02 13.63 -15.37
CA VAL A 186 -0.41 14.93 -14.88
C VAL A 186 -0.88 14.77 -13.45
N GLU A 187 -0.98 15.88 -12.72
CA GLU A 187 -1.46 15.89 -11.33
C GLU A 187 -2.83 15.23 -11.17
N GLN A 188 -3.74 15.45 -12.12
CA GLN A 188 -5.03 14.76 -12.19
C GLN A 188 -5.18 14.08 -13.55
N MET A 189 -5.09 12.75 -13.58
CA MET A 189 -5.26 11.97 -14.81
C MET A 189 -6.70 12.06 -15.35
N PRO A 190 -6.92 11.93 -16.67
CA PRO A 190 -8.26 11.85 -17.22
C PRO A 190 -9.07 10.70 -16.64
N VAL A 191 -10.36 10.96 -16.40
CA VAL A 191 -11.27 9.98 -15.76
C VAL A 191 -12.47 9.74 -16.66
N PHE A 192 -12.73 8.48 -17.01
CA PHE A 192 -13.92 8.09 -17.77
C PHE A 192 -15.19 8.27 -16.91
N PRO A 193 -16.37 8.60 -17.48
CA PRO A 193 -17.62 8.61 -16.73
C PRO A 193 -17.91 7.23 -16.10
N GLY A 194 -18.05 7.17 -14.77
CA GLY A 194 -18.13 5.89 -14.03
C GLY A 194 -16.78 5.29 -13.64
N GLY A 195 -15.68 6.04 -13.82
CA GLY A 195 -14.33 5.63 -13.44
C GLY A 195 -13.78 4.50 -14.30
N GLN A 196 -12.77 3.81 -13.79
CA GLN A 196 -12.12 2.72 -14.51
C GLN A 196 -13.07 1.53 -14.74
N THR A 197 -13.93 1.23 -13.77
CA THR A 197 -14.94 0.17 -13.89
C THR A 197 -15.93 0.49 -15.00
N GLY A 198 -16.47 1.71 -15.03
CA GLY A 198 -17.39 2.14 -16.10
C GLY A 198 -16.77 2.10 -17.50
N LEU A 199 -15.45 2.38 -17.61
CA LEU A 199 -14.73 2.25 -18.88
C LEU A 199 -14.67 0.79 -19.34
N ILE A 200 -14.33 -0.12 -18.42
CA ILE A 200 -14.27 -1.56 -18.71
C ILE A 200 -15.64 -2.08 -19.12
N ASP A 201 -16.69 -1.74 -18.36
CA ASP A 201 -18.05 -2.19 -18.64
C ASP A 201 -18.55 -1.67 -19.99
N TYR A 202 -18.29 -0.40 -20.30
CA TYR A 202 -18.65 0.20 -21.59
C TYR A 202 -17.94 -0.50 -22.75
N ILE A 203 -16.63 -0.73 -22.61
CA ILE A 203 -15.84 -1.44 -23.62
C ILE A 203 -16.40 -2.85 -23.80
N GLN A 204 -16.56 -3.62 -22.72
CA GLN A 204 -17.05 -4.99 -22.79
C GLN A 204 -18.41 -5.10 -23.46
N ALA A 205 -19.34 -4.21 -23.13
CA ALA A 205 -20.67 -4.25 -23.71
C ALA A 205 -20.73 -3.77 -25.18
N THR A 206 -19.77 -2.94 -25.60
CA THR A 206 -19.70 -2.42 -26.98
C THR A 206 -18.83 -3.30 -27.88
N LEU A 207 -17.93 -4.10 -27.30
CA LEU A 207 -16.98 -4.96 -27.99
C LEU A 207 -17.68 -6.14 -28.65
N ARG A 208 -17.32 -6.43 -29.90
CA ARG A 208 -17.83 -7.57 -30.66
C ARG A 208 -16.68 -8.49 -31.07
N TYR A 209 -16.80 -9.78 -30.78
CA TYR A 209 -15.78 -10.73 -31.21
C TYR A 209 -15.75 -10.85 -32.75
N PRO A 210 -14.61 -10.62 -33.41
CA PRO A 210 -14.51 -10.78 -34.86
C PRO A 210 -14.72 -12.24 -35.28
N ALA A 211 -15.49 -12.46 -36.37
CA ALA A 211 -15.77 -13.81 -36.86
C ALA A 211 -14.51 -14.58 -37.28
N GLU A 212 -13.49 -13.88 -37.79
CA GLU A 212 -12.21 -14.48 -38.17
C GLU A 212 -11.41 -14.93 -36.94
N ALA A 213 -11.30 -14.08 -35.92
CA ALA A 213 -10.71 -14.46 -34.64
C ALA A 213 -11.43 -15.65 -33.99
N ALA A 214 -12.77 -15.74 -34.11
CA ALA A 214 -13.54 -16.85 -33.57
C ALA A 214 -13.23 -18.17 -34.28
N LYS A 215 -13.14 -18.15 -35.63
CA LYS A 215 -12.78 -19.33 -36.43
C LYS A 215 -11.36 -19.81 -36.14
N GLN A 216 -10.45 -18.88 -35.88
CA GLN A 216 -9.03 -19.17 -35.62
C GLN A 216 -8.74 -19.40 -34.13
N GLN A 217 -9.76 -19.31 -33.25
CA GLN A 217 -9.63 -19.41 -31.80
C GLN A 217 -8.57 -18.46 -31.20
N VAL A 218 -8.45 -17.26 -31.77
CA VAL A 218 -7.45 -16.26 -31.36
C VAL A 218 -7.96 -15.49 -30.16
N GLU A 219 -7.31 -15.64 -29.01
CA GLU A 219 -7.61 -14.93 -27.75
C GLU A 219 -6.40 -14.12 -27.28
N GLY A 220 -6.65 -13.05 -26.52
CA GLY A 220 -5.57 -12.24 -25.98
C GLY A 220 -5.96 -10.79 -25.67
N ARG A 221 -4.96 -9.92 -25.61
CA ARG A 221 -5.15 -8.50 -25.27
C ARG A 221 -4.61 -7.60 -26.37
N VAL A 222 -5.44 -6.65 -26.80
CA VAL A 222 -5.07 -5.53 -27.67
C VAL A 222 -4.84 -4.30 -26.80
N PHE A 223 -3.70 -3.65 -26.95
CA PHE A 223 -3.37 -2.42 -26.22
C PHE A 223 -3.55 -1.23 -27.15
N VAL A 224 -4.51 -0.37 -26.82
CA VAL A 224 -4.81 0.84 -27.60
C VAL A 224 -4.38 2.07 -26.82
N LYS A 225 -3.55 2.90 -27.43
CA LYS A 225 -3.15 4.22 -26.93
C LYS A 225 -3.95 5.28 -27.65
N PHE A 226 -4.43 6.29 -26.92
CA PHE A 226 -5.12 7.43 -27.49
C PHE A 226 -4.82 8.69 -26.67
N VAL A 227 -5.27 9.84 -27.15
CA VAL A 227 -5.18 11.12 -26.45
C VAL A 227 -6.56 11.50 -25.94
N VAL A 228 -6.66 11.83 -24.67
CA VAL A 228 -7.81 12.55 -24.12
C VAL A 228 -7.50 14.03 -24.23
N ASP A 229 -8.29 14.73 -25.05
CA ASP A 229 -8.13 16.15 -25.32
C ASP A 229 -8.59 17.02 -24.13
N THR A 230 -8.33 18.33 -24.18
CA THR A 230 -8.71 19.29 -23.12
C THR A 230 -10.22 19.39 -22.91
N ASP A 231 -11.03 18.96 -23.88
CA ASP A 231 -12.49 18.89 -23.78
C ASP A 231 -13.00 17.47 -23.45
N GLY A 232 -12.09 16.54 -23.17
CA GLY A 232 -12.40 15.16 -22.81
C GLY A 232 -12.61 14.23 -24.00
N ARG A 233 -12.54 14.69 -25.25
CA ARG A 233 -12.70 13.80 -26.42
C ARG A 233 -11.50 12.87 -26.57
N VAL A 234 -11.79 11.66 -27.03
CA VAL A 234 -10.75 10.70 -27.44
C VAL A 234 -10.32 11.03 -28.87
N THR A 235 -9.03 11.27 -29.06
CA THR A 235 -8.41 11.54 -30.36
C THR A 235 -7.18 10.65 -30.58
N LYS A 236 -6.76 10.49 -31.83
CA LYS A 236 -5.54 9.76 -32.25
C LYS A 236 -5.39 8.35 -31.63
N PRO A 237 -6.39 7.45 -31.74
CA PRO A 237 -6.24 6.07 -31.27
C PRO A 237 -5.25 5.30 -32.16
N GLU A 238 -4.33 4.59 -31.51
CA GLU A 238 -3.21 3.86 -32.10
C GLU A 238 -3.04 2.51 -31.39
N ILE A 239 -2.82 1.43 -32.14
CA ILE A 239 -2.52 0.11 -31.58
C ILE A 239 -1.05 0.06 -31.15
N GLN A 240 -0.80 -0.12 -29.86
CA GLN A 240 0.54 -0.33 -29.31
C GLN A 240 0.97 -1.80 -29.37
N LYS A 241 0.01 -2.70 -29.15
CA LYS A 241 0.21 -4.14 -29.27
C LYS A 241 -1.08 -4.76 -29.74
N GLY A 242 -1.06 -5.29 -30.96
CA GLY A 242 -2.19 -5.93 -31.60
C GLY A 242 -2.28 -7.42 -31.31
N LEU A 243 -3.43 -7.99 -31.64
CA LEU A 243 -3.73 -9.41 -31.62
C LEU A 243 -3.97 -9.97 -33.04
N GLY A 244 -4.33 -9.12 -34.01
CA GLY A 244 -4.68 -9.53 -35.37
C GLY A 244 -6.07 -10.18 -35.50
N ALA A 245 -6.34 -10.82 -36.63
CA ALA A 245 -7.60 -11.53 -36.93
C ALA A 245 -8.89 -10.69 -36.77
N GLY A 246 -8.80 -9.37 -37.01
CA GLY A 246 -9.92 -8.44 -36.88
C GLY A 246 -10.08 -7.82 -35.48
N CYS A 247 -9.31 -8.27 -34.48
CA CYS A 247 -9.42 -7.77 -33.10
C CYS A 247 -8.89 -6.34 -32.96
N ASP A 248 -7.91 -5.95 -33.79
CA ASP A 248 -7.28 -4.63 -33.73
C ASP A 248 -8.22 -3.55 -34.29
N GLU A 249 -8.88 -3.84 -35.40
CA GLU A 249 -9.87 -2.97 -36.03
C GLU A 249 -11.06 -2.75 -35.12
N GLU A 250 -11.54 -3.82 -34.47
CA GLU A 250 -12.63 -3.74 -33.53
C GLU A 250 -12.24 -2.95 -32.27
N ALA A 251 -11.04 -3.18 -31.74
CA ALA A 251 -10.51 -2.40 -30.62
C ALA A 251 -10.47 -0.90 -30.96
N LEU A 252 -10.00 -0.53 -32.16
CA LEU A 252 -10.01 0.86 -32.62
C LEU A 252 -11.43 1.42 -32.76
N ARG A 253 -12.39 0.63 -33.25
CA ARG A 253 -13.80 1.05 -33.37
C ARG A 253 -14.40 1.39 -32.00
N VAL A 254 -14.20 0.53 -31.01
CA VAL A 254 -14.72 0.74 -29.65
C VAL A 254 -14.09 1.97 -29.00
N ILE A 255 -12.76 2.13 -29.12
CA ILE A 255 -12.07 3.31 -28.56
C ILE A 255 -12.54 4.62 -29.21
N LYS A 256 -12.79 4.63 -30.52
CA LYS A 256 -13.34 5.80 -31.21
C LYS A 256 -14.78 6.13 -30.79
N ALA A 257 -15.53 5.14 -30.33
CA ALA A 257 -16.90 5.30 -29.85
C ALA A 257 -16.97 5.71 -28.36
N LEU A 258 -15.83 5.85 -27.67
CA LEU A 258 -15.82 6.19 -26.26
C LEU A 258 -16.48 7.56 -26.00
N PRO A 259 -17.31 7.66 -24.97
CA PRO A 259 -17.79 8.92 -24.43
C PRO A 259 -16.66 9.87 -24.04
N ARG A 260 -17.03 11.15 -23.85
CA ARG A 260 -16.09 12.16 -23.35
C ARG A 260 -15.64 11.81 -21.93
N PHE A 261 -14.34 11.88 -21.73
CA PHE A 261 -13.67 11.78 -20.44
C PHE A 261 -13.76 13.11 -19.70
N GLU A 262 -13.48 13.09 -18.41
CA GLU A 262 -12.96 14.28 -17.76
C GLU A 262 -11.51 14.49 -18.19
N PRO A 263 -11.16 15.69 -18.68
CA PRO A 263 -9.81 15.97 -19.14
C PRO A 263 -8.83 15.98 -17.96
N GLY A 264 -7.59 15.62 -18.25
CA GLY A 264 -6.54 15.70 -17.25
C GLY A 264 -6.22 17.14 -16.89
N LYS A 265 -5.74 17.38 -15.67
CA LYS A 265 -5.34 18.71 -15.21
C LYS A 265 -3.90 18.73 -14.74
N GLN A 266 -3.22 19.81 -15.10
CA GLN A 266 -1.88 20.15 -14.64
C GLN A 266 -1.88 21.61 -14.21
N ASN A 267 -1.40 21.91 -13.00
CA ASN A 267 -1.36 23.27 -12.46
C ASN A 267 -2.75 23.96 -12.51
N GLY A 268 -3.82 23.19 -12.28
CA GLY A 268 -5.22 23.65 -12.33
C GLY A 268 -5.79 23.92 -13.73
N ARG A 269 -5.04 23.69 -14.82
CA ARG A 269 -5.53 23.85 -16.21
C ARG A 269 -5.75 22.50 -16.87
N GLN A 270 -6.80 22.41 -17.71
CA GLN A 270 -7.09 21.22 -18.51
C GLN A 270 -6.03 21.07 -19.61
N VAL A 271 -5.47 19.87 -19.75
CA VAL A 271 -4.38 19.56 -20.70
C VAL A 271 -4.66 18.25 -21.45
N GLN A 272 -4.09 18.10 -22.64
CA GLN A 272 -4.18 16.87 -23.41
C GLN A 272 -3.33 15.77 -22.75
N VAL A 273 -3.87 14.56 -22.59
CA VAL A 273 -3.15 13.47 -21.90
C VAL A 273 -3.23 12.17 -22.69
N TYR A 274 -2.08 11.48 -22.83
CA TYR A 274 -2.03 10.12 -23.36
C TYR A 274 -2.65 9.14 -22.38
N TYR A 275 -3.50 8.26 -22.91
CA TYR A 275 -4.16 7.20 -22.17
C TYR A 275 -3.97 5.87 -22.91
N THR A 276 -3.86 4.76 -22.20
CA THR A 276 -3.69 3.42 -22.82
C THR A 276 -4.58 2.41 -22.12
N VAL A 277 -5.38 1.68 -22.90
CA VAL A 277 -6.34 0.71 -22.39
C VAL A 277 -6.04 -0.68 -22.96
N PRO A 278 -5.93 -1.72 -22.10
CA PRO A 278 -5.91 -3.10 -22.54
C PRO A 278 -7.34 -3.60 -22.78
N ILE A 279 -7.65 -4.01 -24.00
CA ILE A 279 -8.91 -4.64 -24.39
C ILE A 279 -8.70 -6.14 -24.50
N THR A 280 -9.46 -6.93 -23.77
CA THR A 280 -9.33 -8.40 -23.74
C THR A 280 -10.36 -9.06 -24.64
N PHE A 281 -9.90 -9.94 -25.53
CA PHE A 281 -10.72 -10.82 -26.35
C PHE A 281 -10.63 -12.25 -25.78
N SER A 282 -11.77 -12.79 -25.37
CA SER A 282 -11.93 -14.14 -24.83
C SER A 282 -13.19 -14.78 -25.42
N LEU A 283 -13.09 -16.02 -25.90
CA LEU A 283 -14.20 -16.78 -26.48
C LEU A 283 -15.31 -17.04 -25.46
N GLN A 284 -15.00 -17.02 -24.16
CA GLN A 284 -15.96 -17.29 -23.10
C GLN A 284 -16.74 -16.06 -22.62
N THR A 285 -16.15 -14.87 -22.74
CA THR A 285 -16.67 -13.68 -22.05
C THR A 285 -16.90 -12.49 -22.96
N THR A 286 -16.35 -12.47 -24.17
CA THR A 286 -16.50 -11.32 -25.07
C THR A 286 -17.80 -11.45 -25.88
N PRO A 287 -18.67 -10.44 -25.88
CA PRO A 287 -19.91 -10.46 -26.65
C PRO A 287 -19.68 -10.67 -28.15
N GLY A 288 -20.52 -11.48 -28.79
CA GLY A 288 -20.37 -11.84 -30.21
C GLY A 288 -19.45 -13.05 -30.48
N ALA A 289 -18.80 -13.62 -29.47
CA ALA A 289 -18.19 -14.94 -29.57
C ALA A 289 -19.28 -16.03 -29.70
N PRO A 290 -18.96 -17.23 -30.25
CA PRO A 290 -19.94 -18.31 -30.39
C PRO A 290 -20.61 -18.66 -29.04
N GLY A 291 -21.91 -18.43 -28.93
CA GLY A 291 -22.68 -18.69 -27.70
C GLY A 291 -22.73 -17.55 -26.68
N VAL A 292 -22.09 -16.39 -26.95
CA VAL A 292 -22.11 -15.22 -26.05
C VAL A 292 -23.02 -14.13 -26.65
N ALA A 293 -24.16 -13.87 -25.99
CA ALA A 293 -25.10 -12.84 -26.40
C ALA A 293 -24.51 -11.43 -26.31
N ILE A 294 -24.91 -10.55 -27.23
CA ILE A 294 -24.54 -9.13 -27.18
C ILE A 294 -25.42 -8.43 -26.14
N PRO A 295 -24.87 -7.96 -25.01
CA PRO A 295 -25.68 -7.23 -24.03
C PRO A 295 -26.16 -5.90 -24.63
N PRO A 296 -27.31 -5.38 -24.20
CA PRO A 296 -27.72 -4.02 -24.56
C PRO A 296 -26.66 -3.03 -24.08
N ALA A 297 -26.45 -1.96 -24.86
CA ALA A 297 -25.46 -0.93 -24.53
C ALA A 297 -25.74 -0.38 -23.11
N PRO A 298 -24.73 -0.26 -22.24
CA PRO A 298 -24.91 0.21 -20.88
C PRO A 298 -25.40 1.65 -20.91
N ILE A 299 -26.46 1.92 -20.15
CA ILE A 299 -26.95 3.27 -19.93
C ILE A 299 -25.92 3.96 -19.05
N LEU A 300 -25.16 4.89 -19.62
CA LEU A 300 -24.22 5.69 -18.85
C LEU A 300 -25.01 6.52 -17.82
N PRO A 301 -24.59 6.56 -16.54
CA PRO A 301 -25.23 7.41 -15.55
C PRO A 301 -25.17 8.86 -16.03
N LYS A 302 -26.25 9.61 -15.82
CA LYS A 302 -26.26 11.03 -16.13
C LYS A 302 -25.14 11.72 -15.32
N PRO A 303 -24.51 12.80 -15.81
CA PRO A 303 -23.43 13.49 -15.08
C PRO A 303 -23.80 13.88 -13.64
N GLU A 304 -25.09 14.10 -13.39
CA GLU A 304 -25.73 14.46 -12.12
C GLU A 304 -25.78 13.30 -11.11
N GLU A 305 -25.75 12.06 -11.60
CA GLU A 305 -25.73 10.82 -10.81
C GLU A 305 -24.31 10.34 -10.52
N LYS A 306 -23.29 10.98 -11.13
CA LYS A 306 -21.88 10.61 -10.98
C LYS A 306 -21.40 10.85 -9.55
N VAL A 307 -20.86 9.80 -8.95
CA VAL A 307 -20.26 9.83 -7.61
C VAL A 307 -18.72 9.84 -7.76
N TYR A 308 -18.10 10.90 -7.25
CA TYR A 308 -16.66 11.11 -7.33
C TYR A 308 -15.96 10.56 -6.09
N THR A 309 -14.74 10.06 -6.20
CA THR A 309 -13.92 9.68 -5.03
C THR A 309 -12.91 10.78 -4.65
N TYR A 310 -12.55 11.63 -5.61
CA TYR A 310 -11.68 12.78 -5.45
C TYR A 310 -12.18 13.94 -6.31
N VAL A 311 -12.20 15.13 -5.73
CA VAL A 311 -12.66 16.36 -6.38
C VAL A 311 -11.79 17.54 -5.93
N GLU A 312 -11.78 18.63 -6.69
CA GLU A 312 -11.00 19.84 -6.39
C GLU A 312 -11.27 20.38 -4.99
N GLN A 313 -12.53 20.41 -4.58
CA GLN A 313 -12.94 20.76 -3.23
C GLN A 313 -13.65 19.56 -2.61
N MET A 314 -12.96 18.84 -1.71
CA MET A 314 -13.56 17.74 -0.96
C MET A 314 -14.64 18.24 -0.01
N PRO A 315 -15.66 17.42 0.31
CA PRO A 315 -16.62 17.75 1.34
C PRO A 315 -15.93 18.06 2.66
N ARG A 316 -16.46 19.02 3.41
CA ARG A 316 -15.92 19.42 4.72
C ARG A 316 -17.02 19.88 5.67
N LEU A 317 -16.76 19.83 6.97
CA LEU A 317 -17.71 20.33 7.96
C LEU A 317 -17.85 21.86 7.84
N VAL A 318 -19.09 22.34 7.92
CA VAL A 318 -19.39 23.77 7.85
C VAL A 318 -18.78 24.48 9.05
N GLY A 319 -18.07 25.58 8.80
CA GLY A 319 -17.60 26.48 9.87
C GLY A 319 -16.36 26.02 10.65
N THR A 320 -15.66 24.96 10.21
CA THR A 320 -14.43 24.49 10.88
C THR A 320 -13.25 24.43 9.92
N THR A 321 -12.13 25.04 10.30
CA THR A 321 -10.84 24.86 9.63
C THR A 321 -10.04 23.68 10.19
N GLU A 322 -10.38 23.21 11.40
CA GLU A 322 -9.59 22.21 12.14
C GLU A 322 -10.24 20.82 12.23
N ALA A 323 -11.57 20.71 12.20
CA ALA A 323 -12.26 19.44 12.42
C ALA A 323 -12.38 18.63 11.11
N THR A 324 -11.86 17.40 11.12
CA THR A 324 -12.01 16.47 9.99
C THR A 324 -13.32 15.69 10.07
N ILE A 325 -13.85 15.26 8.91
CA ILE A 325 -15.01 14.36 8.84
C ILE A 325 -14.75 13.08 9.66
N ALA A 326 -13.52 12.57 9.61
CA ALA A 326 -13.11 11.41 10.39
C ALA A 326 -13.24 11.65 11.89
N SER A 327 -12.79 12.80 12.39
CA SER A 327 -12.92 13.18 13.81
C SER A 327 -14.38 13.33 14.24
N ALA A 328 -15.22 13.97 13.42
CA ALA A 328 -16.65 14.12 13.72
C ALA A 328 -17.39 12.78 13.74
N LEU A 329 -17.07 11.88 12.80
CA LEU A 329 -17.59 10.52 12.83
C LEU A 329 -17.13 9.78 14.08
N GLN A 330 -15.83 9.84 14.40
CA GLN A 330 -15.28 9.16 15.57
C GLN A 330 -15.93 9.64 16.86
N ALA A 331 -16.20 10.95 16.99
CA ALA A 331 -16.90 11.51 18.14
C ALA A 331 -18.38 11.06 18.24
N ALA A 332 -19.02 10.73 17.11
CA ALA A 332 -20.39 10.23 17.07
C ALA A 332 -20.49 8.71 17.30
N VAL A 333 -19.36 7.98 17.32
CA VAL A 333 -19.34 6.54 17.60
C VAL A 333 -19.68 6.29 19.06
N VAL A 334 -20.70 5.46 19.29
CA VAL A 334 -21.00 4.89 20.61
C VAL A 334 -20.39 3.50 20.65
N LEU A 335 -19.47 3.25 21.58
CA LEU A 335 -18.79 1.96 21.70
C LEU A 335 -19.76 0.86 22.16
N PRO A 336 -19.89 -0.25 21.41
CA PRO A 336 -20.64 -1.41 21.87
C PRO A 336 -20.04 -2.05 23.12
N ALA A 337 -20.86 -2.74 23.92
CA ALA A 337 -20.43 -3.36 25.18
C ALA A 337 -19.26 -4.34 25.01
N GLU A 338 -19.22 -5.09 23.91
CA GLU A 338 -18.13 -6.02 23.55
C GLU A 338 -16.79 -5.29 23.35
N VAL A 339 -16.83 -4.07 22.80
CA VAL A 339 -15.64 -3.22 22.61
C VAL A 339 -15.23 -2.62 23.94
N VAL A 340 -16.17 -2.14 24.75
CA VAL A 340 -15.88 -1.58 26.09
C VAL A 340 -15.20 -2.61 26.99
N LYS A 341 -15.59 -3.88 26.90
CA LYS A 341 -14.95 -5.00 27.61
C LYS A 341 -13.57 -5.38 27.07
N GLY A 342 -13.23 -4.97 25.86
CA GLY A 342 -12.00 -5.36 25.17
C GLY A 342 -12.08 -6.71 24.44
N ASP A 343 -13.28 -7.31 24.31
CA ASP A 343 -13.47 -8.61 23.64
C ASP A 343 -13.29 -8.50 22.11
N LYS A 344 -13.63 -7.33 21.56
CA LYS A 344 -13.53 -7.00 20.13
C LYS A 344 -12.92 -5.62 19.98
N GLU A 345 -11.75 -5.54 19.35
CA GLU A 345 -11.08 -4.28 19.10
C GLU A 345 -10.56 -4.22 17.66
N GLY A 346 -10.54 -3.02 17.08
CA GLY A 346 -10.02 -2.81 15.74
C GLY A 346 -10.68 -1.65 15.03
N ARG A 347 -10.79 -1.77 13.70
CA ARG A 347 -11.29 -0.70 12.83
C ARG A 347 -12.36 -1.21 11.87
N VAL A 348 -13.47 -0.48 11.81
CA VAL A 348 -14.53 -0.66 10.81
C VAL A 348 -14.34 0.38 9.72
N TYR A 349 -14.47 -0.03 8.46
CA TYR A 349 -14.35 0.86 7.31
C TYR A 349 -15.74 1.06 6.74
N VAL A 350 -16.22 2.29 6.80
CA VAL A 350 -17.54 2.68 6.30
C VAL A 350 -17.37 3.59 5.09
N SER A 351 -18.04 3.24 3.99
CA SER A 351 -18.14 4.04 2.78
C SER A 351 -19.51 4.69 2.72
N PHE A 352 -19.59 5.97 2.38
CA PHE A 352 -20.85 6.70 2.22
C PHE A 352 -20.68 7.81 1.18
N VAL A 353 -21.78 8.29 0.63
CA VAL A 353 -21.80 9.35 -0.37
C VAL A 353 -22.25 10.64 0.29
N ILE A 354 -21.56 11.74 0.04
CA ILE A 354 -22.06 13.08 0.31
C ILE A 354 -22.85 13.54 -0.90
N GLY A 355 -24.15 13.75 -0.72
CA GLY A 355 -25.07 14.22 -1.74
C GLY A 355 -24.83 15.68 -2.15
N LEU A 356 -25.56 16.14 -3.15
CA LEU A 356 -25.50 17.53 -3.64
C LEU A 356 -25.94 18.55 -2.59
N ASP A 357 -26.75 18.12 -1.62
CA ASP A 357 -27.22 18.91 -0.48
C ASP A 357 -26.26 18.86 0.73
N GLY A 358 -25.13 18.16 0.59
CA GLY A 358 -24.14 17.97 1.66
C GLY A 358 -24.54 16.91 2.68
N LYS A 359 -25.62 16.15 2.48
CA LYS A 359 -26.05 15.08 3.39
C LYS A 359 -25.31 13.78 3.10
N ALA A 360 -24.96 13.04 4.15
CA ALA A 360 -24.43 11.68 4.00
C ALA A 360 -25.56 10.69 3.68
N GLU A 361 -25.38 9.88 2.64
CA GLU A 361 -26.32 8.89 2.13
C GLU A 361 -25.56 7.62 1.67
N ASP A 362 -26.29 6.55 1.31
CA ASP A 362 -25.74 5.30 0.79
C ASP A 362 -24.60 4.67 1.62
N ALA A 363 -24.69 4.79 2.95
CA ALA A 363 -23.67 4.26 3.87
C ALA A 363 -23.62 2.72 3.85
N LYS A 364 -22.42 2.16 3.66
CA LYS A 364 -22.15 0.74 3.55
C LYS A 364 -20.86 0.36 4.28
N ILE A 365 -20.84 -0.83 4.87
CA ILE A 365 -19.62 -1.38 5.48
C ILE A 365 -18.75 -1.98 4.38
N VAL A 366 -17.52 -1.48 4.27
CA VAL A 366 -16.48 -2.00 3.37
C VAL A 366 -15.69 -3.10 4.08
N ARG A 367 -15.38 -2.89 5.36
CA ARG A 367 -14.68 -3.86 6.19
C ARG A 367 -15.29 -3.89 7.58
N SER A 368 -15.83 -5.05 7.93
CA SER A 368 -16.48 -5.30 9.22
C SER A 368 -15.46 -5.69 10.29
N LEU A 369 -15.77 -5.36 11.54
CA LEU A 369 -15.12 -5.90 12.75
C LEU A 369 -16.05 -6.90 13.45
N CYS A 370 -17.27 -6.46 13.75
CA CYS A 370 -18.38 -7.28 14.21
C CYS A 370 -19.70 -6.55 13.96
N PRO A 371 -20.85 -7.25 13.97
CA PRO A 371 -22.16 -6.63 13.68
C PRO A 371 -22.51 -5.44 14.58
N ALA A 372 -22.12 -5.48 15.85
CA ALA A 372 -22.37 -4.38 16.79
C ALA A 372 -21.56 -3.12 16.44
N CYS A 373 -20.31 -3.27 16.01
CA CYS A 373 -19.48 -2.15 15.55
C CYS A 373 -19.97 -1.59 14.21
N ASP A 374 -20.44 -2.46 13.32
CA ASP A 374 -21.01 -2.06 12.03
C ASP A 374 -22.26 -1.18 12.23
N ALA A 375 -23.17 -1.59 13.12
CA ALA A 375 -24.35 -0.81 13.48
C ALA A 375 -23.98 0.55 14.10
N ALA A 376 -22.97 0.58 14.98
CA ALA A 376 -22.47 1.82 15.57
C ALA A 376 -21.85 2.75 14.52
N ALA A 377 -21.09 2.20 13.57
CA ALA A 377 -20.48 2.96 12.46
C ALA A 377 -21.54 3.58 11.54
N LEU A 378 -22.55 2.80 11.13
CA LEU A 378 -23.66 3.30 10.30
C LEU A 378 -24.47 4.37 11.04
N THR A 379 -24.71 4.16 12.35
CA THR A 379 -25.39 5.15 13.20
C THR A 379 -24.60 6.46 13.27
N ALA A 380 -23.27 6.39 13.41
CA ALA A 380 -22.40 7.56 13.42
C ALA A 380 -22.49 8.35 12.10
N VAL A 381 -22.49 7.67 10.96
CA VAL A 381 -22.69 8.31 9.64
C VAL A 381 -24.07 8.96 9.53
N SER A 382 -25.13 8.31 10.01
CA SER A 382 -26.49 8.87 9.96
C SER A 382 -26.68 10.14 10.79
N LYS A 383 -25.83 10.34 11.79
CA LYS A 383 -25.84 11.50 12.70
C LYS A 383 -24.91 12.62 12.23
N LEU A 384 -24.18 12.44 11.13
CA LEU A 384 -23.32 13.49 10.60
C LEU A 384 -24.14 14.74 10.29
N PRO A 385 -23.67 15.93 10.68
CA PRO A 385 -24.29 17.18 10.27
C PRO A 385 -24.14 17.34 8.74
N ARG A 386 -24.96 18.21 8.16
CA ARG A 386 -24.77 18.59 6.76
C ARG A 386 -23.39 19.20 6.55
N LEU A 387 -22.71 18.72 5.52
CA LEU A 387 -21.39 19.17 5.14
C LEU A 387 -21.48 20.22 4.03
N GLU A 388 -20.41 20.99 3.85
CA GLU A 388 -20.21 21.65 2.57
C GLU A 388 -20.00 20.55 1.51
N PRO A 389 -20.79 20.52 0.43
CA PRO A 389 -20.71 19.45 -0.54
C PRO A 389 -19.42 19.58 -1.38
N GLY A 390 -19.04 18.47 -2.01
CA GLY A 390 -17.88 18.46 -2.88
C GLY A 390 -18.09 19.31 -4.13
N ARG A 391 -17.04 19.95 -4.63
CA ARG A 391 -17.08 20.69 -5.89
C ARG A 391 -16.02 20.23 -6.87
N GLN A 392 -16.43 20.14 -8.13
CA GLN A 392 -15.58 19.84 -9.28
C GLN A 392 -15.90 20.85 -10.39
N ASN A 393 -14.90 21.55 -10.91
CA ASN A 393 -15.09 22.61 -11.92
C ASN A 393 -16.07 23.71 -11.45
N GLY A 394 -16.09 23.99 -10.14
CA GLY A 394 -17.01 24.96 -9.52
C GLY A 394 -18.45 24.48 -9.34
N GLN A 395 -18.84 23.31 -9.89
CA GLN A 395 -20.16 22.71 -9.71
C GLN A 395 -20.19 21.77 -8.51
N THR A 396 -21.33 21.72 -7.82
CA THR A 396 -21.56 20.78 -6.73
C THR A 396 -21.74 19.36 -7.28
N VAL A 397 -21.03 18.39 -6.70
CA VAL A 397 -21.05 16.99 -7.13
C VAL A 397 -21.17 16.04 -5.94
N ARG A 398 -21.67 14.82 -6.20
CA ARG A 398 -21.76 13.76 -5.19
C ARG A 398 -20.36 13.17 -4.96
N VAL A 399 -19.96 12.97 -3.71
CA VAL A 399 -18.61 12.46 -3.39
C VAL A 399 -18.68 11.26 -2.45
N GLN A 400 -18.15 10.12 -2.87
CA GLN A 400 -17.97 8.94 -2.03
C GLN A 400 -16.72 9.08 -1.17
N LEU A 401 -16.88 8.90 0.13
CA LEU A 401 -15.82 8.88 1.12
C LEU A 401 -15.77 7.52 1.78
N THR A 402 -14.57 7.05 2.12
CA THR A 402 -14.37 5.87 2.97
C THR A 402 -13.60 6.28 4.21
N GLN A 403 -14.18 6.02 5.38
CA GLN A 403 -13.60 6.39 6.68
C GLN A 403 -13.35 5.16 7.54
N ALA A 404 -12.22 5.15 8.23
CA ALA A 404 -11.85 4.10 9.17
C ALA A 404 -12.18 4.55 10.59
N LEU A 405 -13.22 3.97 11.18
CA LEU A 405 -13.66 4.24 12.55
C LEU A 405 -13.01 3.25 13.50
N GLN A 406 -12.48 3.79 14.61
CA GLN A 406 -11.75 3.04 15.61
C GLN A 406 -12.69 2.58 16.72
N PHE A 407 -12.59 1.30 17.05
CA PHE A 407 -13.33 0.64 18.11
C PHE A 407 -12.31 -0.01 19.04
N PHE A 408 -11.79 0.78 19.97
CA PHE A 408 -10.86 0.33 21.01
C PHE A 408 -11.51 0.53 22.37
N SER A 409 -11.25 -0.37 23.30
CA SER A 409 -11.73 -0.20 24.68
C SER A 409 -11.10 1.04 25.31
N PRO A 410 -11.75 1.66 26.31
CA PRO A 410 -11.14 2.77 27.07
C PRO A 410 -9.81 2.41 27.74
N ASN A 411 -9.57 1.12 27.97
CA ASN A 411 -8.34 0.60 28.58
C ASN A 411 -7.35 0.04 27.55
N HIS A 412 -7.60 0.24 26.25
CA HIS A 412 -6.72 -0.25 25.20
C HIS A 412 -5.34 0.38 25.33
N VAL A 413 -4.31 -0.45 25.16
CA VAL A 413 -2.92 -0.01 25.17
C VAL A 413 -2.33 -0.19 23.77
N PHE A 414 -2.08 0.94 23.13
CA PHE A 414 -1.55 1.01 21.77
C PHE A 414 -0.07 0.63 21.71
N GLU A 415 0.37 0.12 20.56
CA GLU A 415 1.81 -0.02 20.28
C GLU A 415 2.41 1.33 19.84
N PRO A 416 3.72 1.58 20.09
CA PRO A 416 4.41 2.79 19.66
C PRO A 416 4.13 3.18 18.20
N ARG A 417 4.18 2.20 17.29
CA ARG A 417 3.97 2.41 15.84
C ARG A 417 2.58 2.92 15.47
N GLU A 418 1.62 2.81 16.36
CA GLU A 418 0.23 3.22 16.14
C GLU A 418 -0.03 4.65 16.62
N ALA A 419 0.86 5.20 17.45
CA ALA A 419 0.82 6.58 17.88
C ALA A 419 1.41 7.52 16.82
N VAL A 420 0.72 8.63 16.56
CA VAL A 420 1.22 9.69 15.67
C VAL A 420 2.32 10.48 16.37
N THR A 421 2.12 10.79 17.65
CA THR A 421 3.16 11.38 18.51
C THR A 421 3.49 10.39 19.62
N GLN A 422 4.78 10.10 19.79
CA GLN A 422 5.26 9.18 20.82
C GLN A 422 5.16 9.78 22.22
N ALA A 423 5.03 8.93 23.23
CA ALA A 423 5.18 9.37 24.62
C ALA A 423 6.64 9.74 24.88
N THR A 424 6.88 10.85 25.58
CA THR A 424 8.24 11.33 25.86
C THR A 424 8.42 11.68 27.33
N PHE A 425 9.54 11.28 27.90
CA PHE A 425 9.98 11.76 29.20
C PHE A 425 10.18 13.29 29.13
N ASN A 426 9.76 14.03 30.16
CA ASN A 426 9.92 15.48 30.19
C ASN A 426 11.43 15.83 30.19
N GLY A 427 11.88 16.59 29.18
CA GLY A 427 13.31 16.84 28.95
C GLY A 427 13.99 15.81 28.03
N GLY A 428 13.22 14.88 27.46
CA GLY A 428 13.67 13.92 26.45
C GLY A 428 14.58 12.82 26.98
N GLY A 429 15.23 12.10 26.06
CA GLY A 429 16.05 10.93 26.41
C GLY A 429 17.30 11.23 27.23
N VAL A 430 17.81 12.47 27.18
CA VAL A 430 18.96 12.90 28.00
C VAL A 430 18.56 12.98 29.47
N ALA A 431 17.47 13.69 29.76
CA ALA A 431 16.93 13.81 31.13
C ALA A 431 16.52 12.45 31.69
N LEU A 432 15.98 11.56 30.86
CA LEU A 432 15.66 10.19 31.26
C LEU A 432 16.91 9.39 31.68
N ARG A 433 18.00 9.49 30.92
CA ARG A 433 19.28 8.83 31.30
C ARG A 433 19.83 9.40 32.60
N GLN A 434 19.80 10.72 32.76
CA GLN A 434 20.23 11.38 33.99
C GLN A 434 19.41 10.94 35.20
N TYR A 435 18.08 10.86 35.05
CA TYR A 435 17.19 10.34 36.08
C TYR A 435 17.61 8.93 36.52
N PHE A 436 17.91 8.02 35.59
CA PHE A 436 18.39 6.69 35.93
C PHE A 436 19.74 6.76 36.66
N THR A 437 20.70 7.52 36.17
CA THR A 437 22.01 7.67 36.82
C THR A 437 21.89 8.18 38.27
N GLU A 438 21.02 9.16 38.52
CA GLU A 438 20.88 9.78 39.84
C GLU A 438 20.04 8.96 40.83
N LYS A 439 19.04 8.23 40.34
CA LYS A 439 18.07 7.52 41.20
C LYS A 439 18.33 6.03 41.33
N LEU A 440 19.20 5.45 40.49
CA LEU A 440 19.58 4.04 40.54
C LEU A 440 20.33 3.75 41.83
N LYS A 441 19.80 2.82 42.61
CA LYS A 441 20.47 2.26 43.78
C LYS A 441 21.23 1.02 43.33
N GLU A 442 22.55 1.14 43.25
CA GLU A 442 23.41 0.07 42.75
C GLU A 442 23.23 -1.25 43.52
N PRO A 443 22.77 -2.33 42.86
CA PRO A 443 22.68 -3.63 43.48
C PRO A 443 24.08 -4.18 43.79
N LYS A 444 24.33 -4.53 45.06
CA LYS A 444 25.64 -5.08 45.51
C LYS A 444 26.10 -6.32 44.73
N VAL A 445 25.15 -7.11 44.23
CA VAL A 445 25.39 -8.31 43.43
C VAL A 445 26.18 -8.02 42.14
N LEU A 446 26.08 -6.81 41.59
CA LEU A 446 26.84 -6.42 40.40
C LEU A 446 28.35 -6.56 40.65
N ALA A 447 28.84 -6.04 41.79
CA ALA A 447 30.24 -6.15 42.16
C ALA A 447 30.62 -7.55 42.66
N GLN A 448 29.74 -8.22 43.41
CA GLN A 448 30.01 -9.54 43.98
C GLN A 448 30.15 -10.63 42.91
N GLU A 449 29.34 -10.54 41.85
CA GLU A 449 29.28 -11.55 40.77
C GLU A 449 29.89 -11.02 39.46
N ASN A 450 30.48 -9.82 39.47
CA ASN A 450 31.04 -9.15 38.30
C ASN A 450 30.06 -9.09 37.11
N LEU A 451 28.78 -8.85 37.40
CA LEU A 451 27.73 -8.79 36.40
C LEU A 451 27.80 -7.47 35.62
N ARG A 452 27.62 -7.56 34.31
CA ARG A 452 27.58 -6.41 33.40
C ARG A 452 26.41 -6.57 32.46
N GLY A 453 25.66 -5.50 32.25
CA GLY A 453 24.54 -5.53 31.33
C GLY A 453 23.55 -4.42 31.59
N ALA A 454 22.35 -4.61 31.04
CA ALA A 454 21.26 -3.66 31.14
C ALA A 454 19.94 -4.42 31.24
N VAL A 455 19.07 -3.97 32.13
CA VAL A 455 17.72 -4.51 32.28
C VAL A 455 16.80 -3.77 31.32
N GLU A 456 16.00 -4.50 30.56
CA GLU A 456 14.97 -3.92 29.71
C GLU A 456 13.62 -4.05 30.39
N VAL A 457 12.93 -2.92 30.51
CA VAL A 457 11.62 -2.83 31.15
C VAL A 457 10.62 -2.29 30.14
N ARG A 458 9.53 -3.04 29.96
CA ARG A 458 8.35 -2.61 29.22
C ARG A 458 7.33 -2.07 30.20
N PHE A 459 6.71 -0.95 29.87
CA PHE A 459 5.68 -0.35 30.71
C PHE A 459 4.65 0.39 29.86
N VAL A 460 3.55 0.79 30.48
CA VAL A 460 2.49 1.57 29.84
C VAL A 460 2.59 3.02 30.29
N VAL A 461 2.68 3.95 29.35
CA VAL A 461 2.41 5.37 29.62
C VAL A 461 0.94 5.60 29.38
N GLN A 462 0.19 5.96 30.41
CA GLN A 462 -1.24 6.22 30.35
C GLN A 462 -1.54 7.55 29.62
N ALA A 463 -2.80 7.75 29.22
CA ALA A 463 -3.25 8.98 28.56
C ALA A 463 -3.04 10.25 29.43
N ASP A 464 -3.00 10.10 30.75
CA ASP A 464 -2.68 11.18 31.71
C ASP A 464 -1.16 11.35 31.96
N GLY A 465 -0.33 10.59 31.25
CA GLY A 465 1.12 10.60 31.36
C GLY A 465 1.69 9.78 32.53
N LYS A 466 0.86 9.17 33.38
CA LYS A 466 1.35 8.33 34.48
C LYS A 466 1.85 6.97 33.98
N ILE A 467 2.77 6.39 34.73
CA ILE A 467 3.24 5.03 34.47
C ILE A 467 2.24 4.02 35.04
N GLY A 468 1.74 3.15 34.17
CA GLY A 468 0.85 2.04 34.50
C GLY A 468 1.62 0.74 34.74
N ALA A 469 1.08 -0.36 34.21
CA ALA A 469 1.70 -1.68 34.30
C ALA A 469 3.14 -1.65 33.77
N ALA A 470 4.06 -2.31 34.48
CA ALA A 470 5.47 -2.41 34.15
C ALA A 470 5.99 -3.82 34.43
N GLU A 471 6.72 -4.38 33.46
CA GLU A 471 7.29 -5.73 33.47
C GLU A 471 8.71 -5.73 32.92
N VAL A 472 9.54 -6.65 33.41
CA VAL A 472 10.89 -6.86 32.88
C VAL A 472 10.81 -7.77 31.66
N THR A 473 11.30 -7.31 30.53
CA THR A 473 11.35 -8.10 29.29
C THR A 473 12.71 -8.70 29.03
N ARG A 474 13.77 -8.07 29.52
CA ARG A 474 15.12 -8.61 29.48
C ARG A 474 15.76 -8.53 30.86
N PRO A 475 15.68 -9.61 31.65
CA PRO A 475 16.23 -9.65 33.00
C PRO A 475 17.76 -9.70 32.96
N LEU A 476 18.39 -9.22 34.04
CA LEU A 476 19.82 -9.40 34.30
C LEU A 476 20.04 -10.27 35.54
N CYS A 477 19.42 -9.89 36.64
CA CYS A 477 19.53 -10.55 37.94
C CYS A 477 18.36 -10.10 38.81
N ARG A 478 17.90 -10.91 39.78
CA ARG A 478 16.73 -10.58 40.60
C ARG A 478 16.79 -9.16 41.22
N SER A 479 17.91 -8.80 41.86
CA SER A 479 18.05 -7.48 42.48
C SER A 479 18.14 -6.34 41.46
N CYS A 480 18.73 -6.61 40.29
CA CYS A 480 18.81 -5.68 39.17
C CYS A 480 17.41 -5.40 38.60
N ASP A 481 16.61 -6.45 38.45
CA ASP A 481 15.26 -6.44 37.90
C ASP A 481 14.28 -5.73 38.85
N GLU A 482 14.36 -6.01 40.15
CA GLU A 482 13.57 -5.34 41.19
C GLU A 482 13.87 -3.83 41.26
N GLU A 483 15.14 -3.45 41.18
CA GLU A 483 15.55 -2.04 41.16
C GLU A 483 15.13 -1.33 39.87
N ALA A 484 15.26 -1.97 38.71
CA ALA A 484 14.80 -1.45 37.43
C ALA A 484 13.27 -1.21 37.43
N LEU A 485 12.49 -2.15 37.96
CA LEU A 485 11.04 -1.98 38.13
C LEU A 485 10.70 -0.86 39.09
N ARG A 486 11.43 -0.72 40.21
CA ARG A 486 11.25 0.38 41.18
C ARG A 486 11.49 1.73 40.51
N LEU A 487 12.56 1.86 39.73
CA LEU A 487 12.87 3.09 38.98
C LEU A 487 11.75 3.45 38.01
N VAL A 488 11.32 2.50 37.18
CA VAL A 488 10.28 2.73 36.17
C VAL A 488 8.96 3.13 36.82
N ARG A 489 8.54 2.44 37.89
CA ARG A 489 7.31 2.77 38.64
C ARG A 489 7.37 4.11 39.36
N ALA A 490 8.57 4.60 39.69
CA ALA A 490 8.79 5.88 40.36
C ALA A 490 9.08 7.03 39.39
N MET A 491 8.98 6.83 38.07
CA MET A 491 9.20 7.91 37.11
C MET A 491 8.13 8.99 37.25
N PRO A 492 8.49 10.27 37.04
CA PRO A 492 7.52 11.37 36.95
C PRO A 492 6.58 11.16 35.76
N THR A 493 5.53 11.99 35.67
CA THR A 493 4.61 11.96 34.53
C THR A 493 5.33 12.28 33.22
N TRP A 494 4.98 11.55 32.18
CA TRP A 494 5.47 11.72 30.81
C TRP A 494 4.53 12.63 30.03
N ALA A 495 5.04 13.27 28.98
CA ALA A 495 4.16 13.79 27.94
C ALA A 495 3.50 12.60 27.22
N PRO A 496 2.16 12.52 27.16
CA PRO A 496 1.47 11.35 26.64
C PRO A 496 1.61 11.23 25.12
N ALA A 497 1.50 10.00 24.64
CA ALA A 497 1.37 9.74 23.21
C ALA A 497 0.02 10.27 22.69
N ARG A 498 -0.05 10.59 21.39
CA ARG A 498 -1.27 11.09 20.75
C ARG A 498 -1.62 10.31 19.49
N ASP A 499 -2.92 10.14 19.28
CA ASP A 499 -3.46 9.55 18.05
C ASP A 499 -3.56 10.57 16.90
N ALA A 500 -4.13 10.15 15.77
CA ALA A 500 -4.33 11.01 14.59
C ALA A 500 -5.33 12.15 14.80
N ALA A 501 -6.20 12.06 15.81
CA ALA A 501 -7.11 13.12 16.22
C ALA A 501 -6.47 14.06 17.26
N GLY A 502 -5.22 13.82 17.64
CA GLY A 502 -4.50 14.58 18.66
C GLY A 502 -4.92 14.25 20.09
N GLN A 503 -5.72 13.21 20.32
CA GLN A 503 -6.17 12.80 21.65
C GLN A 503 -5.06 12.04 22.39
N PRO A 504 -4.86 12.27 23.70
CA PRO A 504 -3.92 11.48 24.50
C PRO A 504 -4.33 10.01 24.58
N ILE A 505 -3.40 9.09 24.35
CA ILE A 505 -3.63 7.65 24.35
C ILE A 505 -2.65 6.91 25.26
N ALA A 506 -3.08 5.76 25.81
CA ALA A 506 -2.20 4.88 26.53
C ALA A 506 -1.33 4.06 25.57
N VAL A 507 -0.01 4.09 25.72
CA VAL A 507 0.92 3.42 24.81
C VAL A 507 1.91 2.54 25.56
N ARG A 508 2.27 1.39 25.00
CA ARG A 508 3.42 0.61 25.47
C ARG A 508 4.71 1.35 25.16
N GLN A 509 5.61 1.39 26.12
CA GLN A 509 6.95 1.93 25.99
C GLN A 509 7.96 0.92 26.51
N GLN A 510 9.18 1.00 26.00
CA GLN A 510 10.31 0.23 26.50
C GLN A 510 11.49 1.15 26.78
N VAL A 511 12.21 0.84 27.85
CA VAL A 511 13.46 1.51 28.22
C VAL A 511 14.51 0.48 28.55
N LEU A 512 15.74 0.80 28.17
CA LEU A 512 16.92 0.03 28.53
C LEU A 512 17.67 0.76 29.64
N ILE A 513 17.81 0.11 30.80
CA ILE A 513 18.45 0.67 31.99
C ILE A 513 19.83 0.01 32.14
N PRO A 514 20.92 0.70 31.76
CA PRO A 514 22.27 0.17 31.92
C PRO A 514 22.63 0.10 33.41
N MET A 515 23.17 -1.04 33.84
CA MET A 515 23.69 -1.20 35.19
C MET A 515 25.14 -0.70 35.24
N PRO A 516 25.56 -0.02 36.31
CA PRO A 516 26.93 0.45 36.47
C PRO A 516 27.88 -0.73 36.46
N ALA A 517 29.03 -0.56 35.82
CA ALA A 517 30.08 -1.56 35.84
C ALA A 517 30.77 -1.53 37.22
N PRO A 518 31.13 -2.70 37.79
CA PRO A 518 31.93 -2.73 39.01
C PRO A 518 33.23 -1.95 38.80
N GLU A 519 33.58 -1.05 39.73
CA GLU A 519 34.89 -0.39 39.70
C GLU A 519 35.98 -1.46 39.76
N LEU A 520 36.86 -1.48 38.74
CA LEU A 520 38.07 -2.29 38.80
C LEU A 520 38.90 -1.77 39.98
N PRO A 521 39.39 -2.62 40.90
CA PRO A 521 40.25 -2.18 41.97
C PRO A 521 41.45 -1.45 41.35
N ARG A 522 41.62 -0.16 41.69
CA ARG A 522 42.80 0.59 41.30
C ARG A 522 44.00 -0.20 41.81
N LYS A 523 44.89 -0.63 40.91
CA LYS A 523 46.17 -1.25 41.30
C LYS A 523 46.79 -0.35 42.35
N ALA A 524 46.94 -0.87 43.57
CA ALA A 524 47.68 -0.20 44.64
C ALA A 524 49.06 0.16 44.06
N GLY A 525 49.42 1.44 44.17
CA GLY A 525 50.67 1.96 43.66
C GLY A 525 51.83 1.09 44.13
N ILE A 526 52.66 0.67 43.18
CA ILE A 526 54.00 0.19 43.48
C ILE A 526 54.74 1.40 44.05
N ASN A 527 54.89 1.42 45.38
CA ASN A 527 55.79 2.36 46.05
C ASN A 527 57.20 2.11 45.49
N ASN A 528 57.80 3.16 44.93
CA ASN A 528 59.18 3.18 44.49
C ASN A 528 60.09 3.66 45.62
#